data_AF-A0A2H9LGB8-F1
#
_entry.id   AF-A0A2H9LGB8-F1
#
_cell.length_a   1.000
_cell.length_b   1.000
_cell.length_c   1.000
_cell.angle_alpha   90.00
_cell.angle_beta   90.00
_cell.angle_gamma   90.00
#
_symmetry.space_group_name_H-M   'P 1'
#
loop_
_entity.id
_entity.type
_entity.pdbx_description
1 polymer ?
#
loop_
_entity_poly.entity_id
_entity_poly.type
_entity_poly.pdbx_seq_one_letter_code
_entity_poly.pdbx_strand_id
1 'polypeptide(L)'
;MNQQANEAGTKQKMFLKPEAVLKYFLGTDEHIDTIITCRGSEFEIMTYDYNLYEALGSIKPYDNFKLARLVKFLEVVDVLSYEKALGSEKPILKEERVEELRKIALKDAKIQQ
;
A
#
# COMPACT_ATOMS: atom_id res chain seq x y z
N MET A 1 27.79 -19.39 -29.57
CA MET A 1 27.07 -19.84 -28.35
C MET A 1 26.81 -18.61 -27.50
N ASN A 2 25.53 -18.30 -27.28
CA ASN A 2 25.10 -17.16 -26.46
C ASN A 2 25.43 -17.42 -24.99
N GLN A 3 26.13 -16.48 -24.36
CA GLN A 3 26.11 -16.30 -22.91
C GLN A 3 25.59 -14.89 -22.67
N GLN A 4 24.27 -14.76 -22.51
CA GLN A 4 23.68 -13.58 -21.85
C GLN A 4 23.86 -13.83 -20.35
N ALA A 5 24.78 -13.08 -19.74
CA ALA A 5 24.96 -13.06 -18.30
C ALA A 5 23.72 -12.45 -17.67
N ASN A 6 23.13 -13.22 -16.76
CA ASN A 6 21.97 -12.92 -15.95
C ASN A 6 22.33 -11.82 -14.93
N GLU A 7 22.08 -10.55 -15.26
CA GLU A 7 22.06 -9.47 -14.26
C GLU A 7 20.69 -9.44 -13.57
N ALA A 8 20.44 -10.41 -12.69
CA ALA A 8 19.35 -10.33 -11.73
C ALA A 8 19.75 -9.32 -10.64
N GLY A 9 19.62 -8.03 -10.94
CA GLY A 9 19.72 -6.97 -9.94
C GLY A 9 18.70 -7.23 -8.82
N THR A 10 19.18 -7.32 -7.58
CA THR A 10 18.35 -7.60 -6.42
C THR A 10 17.31 -6.47 -6.28
N LYS A 11 16.03 -6.76 -6.53
CA LYS A 11 14.95 -5.78 -6.37
C LYS A 11 14.94 -5.24 -4.95
N GLN A 12 14.69 -3.94 -4.81
CA GLN A 12 14.58 -3.33 -3.49
C GLN A 12 13.26 -3.77 -2.85
N LYS A 13 13.34 -4.38 -1.66
CA LYS A 13 12.14 -4.80 -0.92
C LYS A 13 11.52 -3.60 -0.21
N MET A 14 10.21 -3.46 -0.32
CA MET A 14 9.43 -2.40 0.33
C MET A 14 8.20 -2.99 1.00
N PHE A 15 8.06 -2.78 2.31
CA PHE A 15 6.86 -3.18 3.05
C PHE A 15 5.95 -1.98 3.29
N LEU A 16 4.72 -2.04 2.79
CA LEU A 16 3.72 -0.98 2.94
C LEU A 16 2.96 -1.13 4.27
N LYS A 17 3.06 -0.09 5.10
CA LYS A 17 2.23 0.07 6.29
C LYS A 17 0.82 0.58 5.93
N PRO A 18 -0.18 0.41 6.81
CA PRO A 18 -1.57 0.80 6.54
C PRO A 18 -1.73 2.25 6.05
N GLU A 19 -1.00 3.19 6.63
CA GLU A 19 -1.03 4.61 6.24
C GLU A 19 -0.51 4.85 4.82
N ALA A 20 0.48 4.09 4.37
CA ALA A 20 1.02 4.18 3.02
C ALA A 20 0.04 3.59 2.00
N VAL A 21 -0.63 2.48 2.36
CA VAL A 21 -1.71 1.90 1.54
C VAL A 21 -2.89 2.87 1.44
N LEU A 22 -3.27 3.53 2.53
CA LEU A 22 -4.33 4.53 2.52
C LEU A 22 -3.96 5.76 1.66
N LYS A 23 -2.74 6.29 1.82
CA LYS A 23 -2.21 7.36 0.97
C LYS A 23 -2.28 7.03 -0.51
N TYR A 24 -1.91 5.80 -0.87
CA TYR A 24 -2.10 5.31 -2.23
C TYR A 24 -3.57 5.37 -2.63
N PHE A 25 -4.50 4.79 -1.87
CA PHE A 25 -5.91 4.79 -2.28
C PHE A 25 -6.54 6.19 -2.38
N LEU A 26 -6.11 7.13 -1.52
CA LEU A 26 -6.58 8.51 -1.53
C LEU A 26 -5.85 9.39 -2.56
N GLY A 27 -4.74 8.92 -3.14
CA GLY A 27 -3.93 9.68 -4.08
C GLY A 27 -3.22 10.88 -3.43
N THR A 28 -2.89 10.79 -2.15
CA THR A 28 -2.30 11.91 -1.38
C THR A 28 -0.77 11.84 -1.27
N ASP A 29 -0.14 10.84 -1.87
CA ASP A 29 1.31 10.65 -1.87
C ASP A 29 1.78 10.24 -3.27
N GLU A 30 2.34 11.20 -4.02
CA GLU A 30 2.81 11.02 -5.40
C GLU A 30 3.98 10.03 -5.49
N HIS A 31 4.81 9.95 -4.45
CA HIS A 31 5.95 9.05 -4.40
C HIS A 31 5.47 7.59 -4.32
N ILE A 32 4.56 7.30 -3.38
CA ILE A 32 3.91 5.99 -3.27
C ILE A 32 3.14 5.65 -4.56
N ASP A 33 2.43 6.61 -5.14
CA ASP A 33 1.71 6.41 -6.41
C ASP A 33 2.68 5.96 -7.51
N THR A 34 3.76 6.71 -7.72
CA THR A 34 4.79 6.41 -8.72
C THR A 34 5.43 5.03 -8.51
N ILE A 35 5.72 4.67 -7.25
CA ILE A 35 6.31 3.37 -6.95
C ILE A 35 5.37 2.24 -7.38
N ILE A 36 4.09 2.33 -7.02
CA ILE A 36 3.11 1.26 -7.29
C ILE A 36 2.70 1.25 -8.78
N THR A 37 2.53 2.40 -9.43
CA THR A 37 2.05 2.45 -10.82
C THR A 37 3.16 2.24 -11.84
N CYS A 38 4.32 2.86 -11.62
CA CYS A 38 5.37 2.99 -12.65
C CYS A 38 6.59 2.12 -12.38
N ARG A 39 6.93 1.86 -11.11
CA ARG A 39 8.20 1.20 -10.72
C ARG A 39 8.01 -0.18 -10.08
N GLY A 40 6.86 -0.82 -10.27
CA GLY A 40 6.60 -2.17 -9.74
C GLY A 40 7.60 -3.24 -10.19
N SER A 41 8.32 -3.03 -11.30
CA SER A 41 9.39 -3.93 -11.73
C SER A 41 10.69 -3.77 -10.94
N GLU A 42 10.94 -2.60 -10.34
CA GLU A 42 12.17 -2.27 -9.60
C GLU A 42 12.09 -2.67 -8.12
N PHE A 43 10.88 -2.69 -7.57
CA PHE A 43 10.62 -2.99 -6.17
C PHE A 43 9.88 -4.31 -6.00
N GLU A 44 10.24 -5.05 -4.96
CA GLU A 44 9.40 -6.13 -4.42
C GLU A 44 8.54 -5.52 -3.32
N ILE A 45 7.31 -5.14 -3.67
CA ILE A 45 6.41 -4.41 -2.78
C ILE A 45 5.48 -5.41 -2.10
N MET A 46 5.39 -5.35 -0.78
CA MET A 46 4.58 -6.28 0.00
C MET A 46 3.80 -5.57 1.11
N THR A 47 2.71 -6.17 1.54
CA THR A 47 1.95 -5.72 2.70
C THR A 47 1.25 -6.90 3.37
N TYR A 48 0.64 -6.69 4.54
CA TYR A 48 -0.30 -7.66 5.10
C TYR A 48 -1.73 -7.37 4.64
N ASP A 49 -2.52 -8.42 4.47
CA ASP A 49 -3.97 -8.34 4.26
C ASP A 49 -4.68 -7.55 5.37
N TYR A 50 -4.14 -7.55 6.60
CA TYR A 50 -4.58 -6.69 7.69
C TYR A 50 -4.36 -5.19 7.39
N ASN A 51 -3.20 -4.82 6.85
CA ASN A 51 -2.90 -3.42 6.50
C ASN A 51 -3.82 -2.93 5.38
N LEU A 52 -4.11 -3.80 4.40
CA LEU A 52 -5.08 -3.54 3.35
C LEU A 52 -6.50 -3.36 3.93
N TYR A 53 -6.89 -4.22 4.87
CA TYR A 53 -8.16 -4.11 5.59
C TYR A 53 -8.29 -2.77 6.35
N GLU A 54 -7.28 -2.40 7.14
CA GLU A 54 -7.28 -1.13 7.88
C GLU A 54 -7.40 0.07 6.93
N ALA A 55 -6.64 0.06 5.82
CA ALA A 55 -6.67 1.13 4.83
C ALA A 55 -8.06 1.24 4.16
N LEU A 56 -8.61 0.13 3.65
CA LEU A 56 -9.92 0.12 3.01
C LEU A 56 -11.04 0.53 3.98
N GLY A 57 -11.00 0.05 5.23
CA GLY A 57 -11.95 0.42 6.26
C GLY A 57 -11.85 1.87 6.72
N SER A 58 -10.75 2.56 6.38
CA SER A 58 -10.54 3.98 6.70
C SER A 58 -10.99 4.93 5.57
N ILE A 59 -11.42 4.40 4.42
CA ILE A 59 -11.97 5.20 3.32
C ILE A 59 -13.39 5.64 3.66
N LYS A 60 -13.70 6.92 3.47
CA LYS A 60 -15.02 7.50 3.72
C LYS A 60 -15.74 7.73 2.38
N PRO A 61 -17.10 7.78 2.35
CA PRO A 61 -17.86 7.88 1.09
C PRO A 61 -17.55 9.09 0.22
N TYR A 62 -17.02 10.16 0.80
CA TYR A 62 -16.64 11.39 0.11
C TYR A 62 -15.19 11.38 -0.41
N ASP A 63 -14.42 10.32 -0.14
CA ASP A 63 -13.07 10.19 -0.66
C ASP A 63 -13.10 9.77 -2.14
N ASN A 64 -12.11 10.21 -2.93
CA ASN A 64 -11.98 9.87 -4.35
C ASN A 64 -11.38 8.47 -4.58
N PHE A 65 -11.93 7.46 -3.93
CA PHE A 65 -11.49 6.08 -4.12
C PHE A 65 -11.88 5.57 -5.51
N LYS A 66 -10.91 4.99 -6.22
CA LYS A 66 -11.11 4.41 -7.55
C LYS A 66 -10.79 2.93 -7.51
N LEU A 67 -11.75 2.09 -7.89
CA LEU A 67 -11.57 0.63 -7.97
C LEU A 67 -10.32 0.24 -8.80
N ALA A 68 -10.02 0.99 -9.86
CA ALA A 68 -8.82 0.77 -10.68
C ALA A 68 -7.50 0.85 -9.86
N ARG A 69 -7.44 1.69 -8.81
CA ARG A 69 -6.29 1.75 -7.91
C ARG A 69 -6.17 0.48 -7.08
N LEU A 70 -7.28 -0.06 -6.57
CA LEU A 70 -7.27 -1.36 -5.89
C LEU A 70 -6.82 -2.48 -6.80
N VAL A 71 -7.31 -2.53 -8.04
CA VAL A 71 -6.87 -3.53 -9.02
C VAL A 71 -5.37 -3.43 -9.28
N LYS A 72 -4.86 -2.21 -9.51
CA LYS A 72 -3.42 -2.00 -9.72
C LYS A 72 -2.59 -2.35 -8.48
N PHE A 73 -3.10 -2.05 -7.29
CA PHE A 73 -2.46 -2.43 -6.03
C PHE A 73 -2.32 -3.96 -5.93
N LEU A 74 -3.37 -4.71 -6.21
CA LEU A 74 -3.36 -6.18 -6.14
C LEU A 74 -2.52 -6.82 -7.26
N GLU A 75 -2.32 -6.14 -8.38
CA GLU A 75 -1.42 -6.57 -9.46
C GLU A 75 0.06 -6.47 -9.07
N VAL A 76 0.42 -5.45 -8.30
CA VAL A 76 1.82 -5.08 -8.05
C VAL A 76 2.30 -5.42 -6.64
N VAL A 77 1.41 -5.41 -5.64
CA VAL A 77 1.76 -5.58 -4.23
C VAL A 77 1.45 -7.01 -3.79
N ASP A 78 2.46 -7.70 -3.26
CA ASP A 78 2.31 -9.00 -2.64
C ASP A 78 1.57 -8.86 -1.31
N VAL A 79 0.30 -9.28 -1.29
CA VAL A 79 -0.54 -9.27 -0.08
C VAL A 79 -0.34 -10.57 0.69
N LEU A 80 0.40 -10.47 1.79
CA LEU A 80 0.73 -11.57 2.69
C LEU A 80 -0.37 -11.75 3.75
N SER A 81 -0.57 -12.98 4.22
CA SER A 81 -1.51 -13.25 5.31
C SER A 81 -0.92 -12.81 6.65
N TYR A 82 -1.57 -11.85 7.31
CA TYR A 82 -1.21 -11.38 8.65
C TYR A 82 -1.15 -12.53 9.67
N GLU A 83 -2.20 -13.37 9.67
CA GLU A 83 -2.33 -14.49 10.60
C GLU A 83 -1.20 -15.51 10.41
N LYS A 84 -0.90 -15.88 9.17
CA LYS A 84 0.21 -16.82 8.88
C LYS A 84 1.57 -16.23 9.24
N ALA A 85 1.75 -14.93 9.07
CA ALA A 85 3.03 -14.26 9.32
C ALA A 85 3.28 -13.97 10.81
N LEU A 86 2.23 -13.64 11.57
CA LEU A 86 2.34 -13.15 12.95
C LEU A 86 1.68 -14.06 13.98
N GLY A 87 1.03 -15.16 13.57
CA GLY A 87 0.43 -16.15 14.45
C GLY A 87 -0.72 -15.62 15.31
N SER A 88 -1.35 -14.53 14.90
CA SER A 88 -2.45 -13.89 15.61
C SER A 88 -3.59 -13.51 14.67
N GLU A 89 -4.81 -13.54 15.21
CA GLU A 89 -5.98 -13.07 14.49
C GLU A 89 -5.90 -11.56 14.21
N LYS A 90 -6.56 -11.13 13.14
CA LYS A 90 -6.67 -9.72 12.79
C LYS A 90 -7.49 -8.98 13.86
N PRO A 91 -6.94 -7.93 14.49
CA PRO A 91 -7.72 -7.08 15.38
C PRO A 91 -8.93 -6.46 14.65
N ILE A 92 -10.02 -6.23 15.40
CA ILE A 92 -11.16 -5.47 14.88
C ILE A 92 -10.72 -4.02 14.67
N LEU A 93 -11.01 -3.46 13.48
CA LEU A 93 -10.77 -2.06 13.20
C LEU A 93 -11.67 -1.17 14.07
N LYS A 94 -11.05 -0.35 14.90
CA LYS A 94 -11.74 0.62 15.78
C LYS A 94 -11.74 2.02 15.17
N GLU A 95 -12.69 2.86 15.56
CA GLU A 95 -12.80 4.22 15.02
C GLU A 95 -11.57 5.07 15.35
N GLU A 96 -10.97 4.91 16.54
CA GLU A 96 -9.76 5.66 16.91
C GLU A 96 -8.62 5.34 15.94
N ARG A 97 -8.50 4.07 15.54
CA ARG A 97 -7.50 3.62 14.58
C ARG A 97 -7.76 4.19 13.18
N VAL A 98 -9.03 4.27 12.76
CA VAL A 98 -9.42 4.92 11.51
C VAL A 98 -8.99 6.39 11.50
N GLU A 99 -9.30 7.13 12.57
CA GLU A 99 -8.98 8.55 12.66
C GLU A 99 -7.46 8.80 12.70
N GLU A 100 -6.69 7.95 13.37
CA GLU A 100 -5.22 7.97 13.34
C GLU A 100 -4.66 7.82 11.91
N LEU A 101 -5.13 6.80 11.18
CA LEU A 101 -4.69 6.53 9.82
C LEU A 101 -5.03 7.68 8.88
N ARG A 102 -6.25 8.20 8.98
CA ARG A 102 -6.71 9.35 8.17
C ARG A 102 -5.91 10.60 8.47
N LYS A 103 -5.61 10.87 9.75
CA LYS A 103 -4.77 12.01 10.15
C LYS A 103 -3.40 11.96 9.50
N ILE A 104 -2.78 10.79 9.40
CA ILE A 104 -1.48 10.62 8.75
C ILE A 104 -1.61 10.74 7.23
N ALA A 105 -2.56 10.03 6.62
CA ALA A 105 -2.69 9.97 5.16
C ALA A 105 -3.08 11.31 4.53
N LEU A 106 -3.81 12.16 5.26
CA LEU A 106 -4.28 13.46 4.79
C LEU A 106 -3.37 14.64 5.21
N LYS A 107 -2.36 14.41 6.06
CA LYS A 107 -1.48 15.48 6.56
C LYS A 107 -0.71 16.14 5.43
N ASP A 108 -0.20 15.35 4.49
CA ASP A 108 0.67 15.83 3.41
C ASP A 108 -0.12 16.52 2.29
N ALA A 109 -1.42 16.21 2.16
CA ALA A 109 -2.31 16.84 1.18
C ALA A 109 -2.63 18.32 1.51
N LYS A 110 -2.47 18.75 2.77
CA LYS A 110 -2.81 20.11 3.22
C LYS A 110 -1.67 21.13 3.04
N ILE A 111 -0.49 20.70 2.60
CA ILE A 111 0.68 21.59 2.43
C ILE A 111 0.73 22.19 1.00
N GLN A 112 -0.12 21.72 0.09
CA GLN A 112 -0.13 22.13 -1.32
C GLN A 112 -1.35 23.01 -1.70
N GLN A 113 -2.06 23.59 -0.72
CA GLN A 113 -3.15 24.56 -0.96
C GLN A 113 -2.76 25.95 -0.47
#